data_AF-A0A9D9NGA9-F1
#
_entry.id   AF-A0A9D9NGA9-F1
#
_cell.length_a   1.000
_cell.length_b   1.000
_cell.length_c   1.000
_cell.angle_alpha   90.00
_cell.angle_beta   90.00
_cell.angle_gamma   90.00
#
_symmetry.space_group_name_H-M   'P 1'
#
loop_
_entity.id
_entity.type
_entity.pdbx_description
1 polymer ?
#
loop_
_entity_poly.entity_id
_entity_poly.type
_entity_poly.pdbx_seq_one_letter_code
_entity_poly.pdbx_strand_id
1 'polypeptide(L)'
;MDIRELRERQGWSLEKKIDHSLFTIETFLSRVDGKAVLKRKEKERQVFRPGDVLIGGVGQVVIYADVFKGGIVTYCGYERSLDHFTDRKDRGWGNISEFDHATEEQKAMLFAEIEKRGYVWDAEKLELRKRRWRAEKGEMYWHAEFGQDVTRAFPSVEMGREVDDFRYENGNYYSTRGKFLGI
;
A
#
# COMPACT_ATOMS: atom_id res chain seq x y z
N MET A 1 13.75 2.83 -29.08
CA MET A 1 15.00 2.09 -28.85
C MET A 1 14.67 0.62 -28.98
N ASP A 2 15.28 -0.06 -29.93
CA ASP A 2 14.96 -1.45 -30.30
C ASP A 2 15.64 -2.45 -29.34
N ILE A 3 15.01 -3.61 -29.09
CA ILE A 3 15.54 -4.72 -28.29
C ILE A 3 16.85 -5.25 -28.89
N ARG A 4 17.03 -5.18 -30.21
CA ARG A 4 18.29 -5.56 -30.89
C ARG A 4 19.45 -4.64 -30.52
N GLU A 5 19.18 -3.34 -30.52
CA GLU A 5 20.12 -2.27 -30.16
C GLU A 5 20.58 -2.38 -28.70
N LEU A 6 19.68 -2.79 -27.80
CA LEU A 6 19.97 -3.07 -26.39
C LEU A 6 20.91 -4.27 -26.21
N ARG A 7 20.73 -5.34 -26.99
CA ARG A 7 21.59 -6.53 -26.94
C ARG A 7 23.00 -6.26 -27.45
N GLU A 8 23.16 -5.45 -28.50
CA GLU A 8 24.49 -5.05 -28.97
C GLU A 8 25.25 -4.20 -27.95
N ARG A 9 24.56 -3.28 -27.27
CA ARG A 9 25.16 -2.39 -26.26
C ARG A 9 25.66 -3.13 -25.01
N GLN A 10 25.10 -4.31 -24.72
CA GLN A 10 25.61 -5.16 -23.63
C GLN A 10 27.02 -5.71 -23.92
N GLY A 11 27.38 -5.91 -25.19
CA GLY A 11 28.69 -6.40 -25.62
C GLY A 11 29.76 -5.32 -25.84
N TRP A 12 29.44 -4.03 -25.61
CA TRP A 12 30.39 -2.95 -25.83
C TRP A 12 31.52 -2.93 -24.80
N SER A 13 32.74 -2.65 -25.29
CA SER A 13 33.86 -2.27 -24.43
C SER A 13 33.56 -0.96 -23.69
N LEU A 14 34.33 -0.69 -22.64
CA LEU A 14 34.16 0.54 -21.86
C LEU A 14 34.35 1.80 -22.73
N GLU A 15 35.34 1.80 -23.63
CA GLU A 15 35.56 2.89 -24.59
C GLU A 15 34.34 3.14 -25.48
N LYS A 16 33.76 2.08 -26.08
CA LYS A 16 32.55 2.24 -26.91
C LYS A 16 31.37 2.82 -26.14
N LYS A 17 31.24 2.50 -24.84
CA LYS A 17 30.22 3.08 -23.95
C LYS A 17 30.48 4.56 -23.67
N ILE A 18 31.75 4.93 -23.48
CA ILE A 18 32.17 6.31 -23.25
C ILE A 18 31.92 7.16 -24.51
N ASP A 19 32.41 6.71 -25.68
CA ASP A 19 32.26 7.43 -26.95
C ASP A 19 30.79 7.68 -27.29
N HIS A 20 29.96 6.67 -27.13
CA HIS A 20 28.54 6.81 -27.39
C HIS A 20 27.85 7.77 -26.41
N SER A 21 28.25 7.76 -25.15
CA SER A 21 27.73 8.69 -24.14
C SER A 21 28.16 10.13 -24.45
N LEU A 22 29.42 10.33 -24.84
CA LEU A 22 29.95 11.62 -25.30
C LEU A 22 29.18 12.15 -26.52
N PHE A 23 28.99 11.31 -27.55
CA PHE A 23 28.21 11.67 -28.73
C PHE A 23 26.77 12.08 -28.37
N THR A 24 26.14 11.37 -27.44
CA THR A 24 24.77 11.68 -26.97
C THR A 24 24.74 13.04 -26.25
N ILE A 25 25.73 13.31 -25.40
CA ILE A 25 25.87 14.57 -24.68
C ILE A 25 26.12 15.72 -25.65
N GLU A 26 27.04 15.57 -26.62
CA GLU A 26 27.34 16.56 -27.65
C GLU A 26 26.12 16.87 -28.52
N THR A 27 25.38 15.82 -28.93
CA THR A 27 24.13 15.96 -29.69
C THR A 27 23.07 16.70 -28.88
N PHE A 28 23.02 16.50 -27.57
CA PHE A 28 22.12 17.26 -26.70
C PHE A 28 22.58 18.71 -26.57
N LEU A 29 23.87 18.95 -26.29
CA LEU A 29 24.45 20.28 -26.14
C LEU A 29 24.31 21.14 -27.39
N SER A 30 24.41 20.55 -28.60
CA SER A 30 24.20 21.27 -29.86
C SER A 30 22.77 21.80 -30.03
N ARG A 31 21.78 21.16 -29.37
CA ARG A 31 20.37 21.60 -29.38
C ARG A 31 20.06 22.70 -28.37
N VAL A 32 20.97 22.97 -27.42
CA VAL A 32 20.81 23.96 -26.36
C VAL A 32 21.89 25.04 -26.40
N ASP A 33 22.42 25.33 -27.59
CA ASP A 33 23.46 26.35 -27.82
C ASP A 33 24.69 26.17 -26.91
N GLY A 34 25.10 24.91 -26.72
CA GLY A 34 26.24 24.54 -25.88
C GLY A 34 26.03 24.75 -24.37
N LYS A 35 24.83 25.17 -23.93
CA LYS A 35 24.54 25.50 -22.52
C LYS A 35 23.47 24.59 -21.94
N ALA A 36 23.90 23.63 -21.13
CA ALA A 36 23.03 22.86 -20.26
C ALA A 36 23.37 23.16 -18.79
N VAL A 37 22.38 23.58 -18.00
CA VAL A 37 22.53 23.74 -16.55
C VAL A 37 21.83 22.59 -15.86
N LEU A 38 22.60 21.67 -15.29
CA LEU A 38 22.07 20.58 -14.50
C LEU A 38 21.81 21.09 -13.08
N LYS A 39 20.59 21.54 -12.82
CA LYS A 39 20.17 21.91 -11.46
C LYS A 39 19.85 20.65 -10.69
N ARG A 40 20.79 20.20 -9.85
CA ARG A 40 20.48 19.23 -8.79
C ARG A 40 19.54 19.93 -7.82
N LYS A 41 18.24 19.61 -7.86
CA LYS A 41 17.34 19.99 -6.76
C LYS A 41 17.73 19.16 -5.55
N GLU A 42 18.33 19.78 -4.55
CA GLU A 42 18.31 19.21 -3.21
C GLU A 42 16.85 19.22 -2.75
N LYS A 43 16.24 18.04 -2.73
CA LYS A 43 14.94 17.87 -2.07
C LYS A 43 15.24 18.01 -0.58
N GLU A 44 14.61 18.97 0.09
CA GLU A 44 14.66 19.03 1.55
C GLU A 44 14.31 17.64 2.09
N ARG A 45 15.08 17.15 3.06
CA ARG A 45 14.79 15.86 3.69
C ARG A 45 13.45 15.95 4.39
N GLN A 46 12.40 15.47 3.73
CA GLN A 46 11.11 15.27 4.37
C GLN A 46 11.28 14.23 5.49
N VAL A 47 10.71 14.54 6.65
CA VAL A 47 10.72 13.67 7.81
C VAL A 47 9.35 12.98 7.86
N PHE A 48 9.34 11.69 7.54
CA PHE A 48 8.14 10.85 7.62
C PHE A 48 8.00 10.21 9.01
N ARG A 49 6.77 10.04 9.45
CA ARG A 49 6.39 9.36 10.69
C ARG A 49 5.60 8.10 10.37
N PRO A 50 5.75 7.01 11.16
CA PRO A 50 4.94 5.81 11.00
C PRO A 50 3.45 6.16 10.96
N GLY A 51 2.73 5.63 9.98
CA GLY A 51 1.32 5.94 9.72
C GLY A 51 1.09 7.05 8.67
N ASP A 52 2.11 7.81 8.29
CA ASP A 52 2.00 8.78 7.21
C ASP A 52 1.64 8.08 5.89
N VAL A 53 0.71 8.68 5.15
CA VAL A 53 0.39 8.22 3.79
C VAL A 53 1.31 8.93 2.82
N LEU A 54 2.08 8.16 2.07
CA LEU A 54 3.05 8.65 1.11
C LEU A 54 2.66 8.28 -0.31
N ILE A 55 3.01 9.15 -1.24
CA ILE A 55 2.93 8.93 -2.68
C ILE A 55 4.34 8.76 -3.24
N GLY A 56 4.58 7.64 -3.91
CA GLY A 56 5.80 7.39 -4.66
C GLY A 56 5.66 7.81 -6.12
N GLY A 57 6.64 7.44 -6.94
CA GLY A 57 6.47 7.47 -8.40
C GLY A 57 5.30 6.59 -8.87
N VAL A 58 5.10 6.49 -10.20
CA VAL A 58 4.19 5.55 -10.91
C VAL A 58 2.87 5.16 -10.21
N GLY A 59 2.23 6.08 -9.47
CA GLY A 59 0.95 5.83 -8.80
C GLY A 59 0.99 4.87 -7.61
N GLN A 60 2.14 4.73 -6.94
CA GLN A 60 2.27 4.00 -5.68
C GLN A 60 1.79 4.84 -4.50
N VAL A 61 0.86 4.34 -3.71
CA VAL A 61 0.42 4.99 -2.46
C VAL A 61 0.56 4.01 -1.31
N VAL A 62 1.21 4.43 -0.24
CA VAL A 62 1.58 3.54 0.85
C VAL A 62 1.36 4.18 2.21
N ILE A 63 1.11 3.36 3.23
CA ILE A 63 1.20 3.79 4.62
C ILE A 63 2.61 3.48 5.11
N TYR A 64 3.37 4.52 5.40
CA TYR A 64 4.76 4.44 5.82
C TYR A 64 4.91 3.77 7.19
N ALA A 65 5.84 2.84 7.28
CA ALA A 65 6.22 2.21 8.54
C ALA A 65 7.63 2.60 8.97
N ASP A 66 8.62 2.48 8.08
CA ASP A 66 10.03 2.70 8.40
C ASP A 66 10.90 2.77 7.12
N VAL A 67 12.23 2.86 7.30
CA VAL A 67 13.24 2.72 6.24
C VAL A 67 14.12 1.50 6.48
N PHE A 68 14.40 0.75 5.41
CA PHE A 68 15.38 -0.32 5.43
C PHE A 68 16.34 -0.20 4.23
N LYS A 69 17.63 -0.01 4.51
CA LYS A 69 18.69 0.15 3.49
C LYS A 69 18.37 1.20 2.41
N GLY A 70 17.73 2.31 2.82
CA GLY A 70 17.33 3.41 1.92
C GLY A 70 16.00 3.19 1.20
N GLY A 71 15.40 2.00 1.29
CA GLY A 71 14.07 1.72 0.77
C GLY A 71 12.97 1.90 1.81
N ILE A 72 11.75 2.17 1.35
CA ILE A 72 10.58 2.29 2.24
C ILE A 72 10.12 0.91 2.71
N VAL A 73 9.77 0.85 3.99
CA VAL A 73 8.99 -0.20 4.63
C VAL A 73 7.57 0.34 4.83
N THR A 74 6.57 -0.44 4.43
CA THR A 74 5.16 -0.02 4.45
C THR A 74 4.37 -0.89 5.42
N TYR A 75 3.27 -0.38 6.00
CA TYR A 75 2.27 -1.22 6.68
C TYR A 75 1.31 -1.85 5.69
N CYS A 76 0.92 -1.07 4.68
CA CYS A 76 0.19 -1.51 3.50
C CYS A 76 0.52 -0.55 2.35
N GLY A 77 0.21 -0.98 1.13
CA GLY A 77 0.47 -0.19 -0.06
C GLY A 77 -0.31 -0.69 -1.26
N TYR A 78 -0.58 0.23 -2.18
CA TYR A 78 -1.24 -0.04 -3.44
C TYR A 78 -0.45 0.58 -4.59
N GLU A 79 -0.08 -0.25 -5.56
CA GLU A 79 0.51 0.18 -6.82
C GLU A 79 -0.51 -0.01 -7.94
N ARG A 80 -1.06 1.11 -8.41
CA ARG A 80 -2.11 1.13 -9.42
C ARG A 80 -1.67 0.53 -10.75
N SER A 81 -0.41 0.72 -11.15
CA SER A 81 0.12 0.28 -12.44
C SER A 81 0.15 -1.26 -12.58
N LEU A 82 0.28 -1.97 -11.46
CA LEU A 82 0.37 -3.42 -11.39
C LEU A 82 -0.85 -4.07 -10.73
N ASP A 83 -1.84 -3.28 -10.31
CA ASP A 83 -2.95 -3.71 -9.43
C ASP A 83 -2.45 -4.51 -8.20
N HIS A 84 -1.30 -4.10 -7.67
CA HIS A 84 -0.62 -4.80 -6.59
C HIS A 84 -0.96 -4.16 -5.25
N PHE A 85 -1.54 -4.95 -4.35
CA PHE A 85 -1.88 -4.55 -2.97
C PHE A 85 -1.12 -5.40 -1.97
N THR A 86 -0.45 -4.77 -1.01
CA THR A 86 0.12 -5.47 0.15
C THR A 86 -0.68 -5.13 1.40
N ASP A 87 -1.08 -6.17 2.12
CA ASP A 87 -1.88 -6.12 3.35
C ASP A 87 -1.04 -6.34 4.62
N ARG A 88 0.28 -6.38 4.47
CA ARG A 88 1.24 -6.68 5.52
C ARG A 88 2.44 -5.77 5.43
N LYS A 89 3.23 -5.77 6.50
CA LYS A 89 4.50 -5.05 6.53
C LYS A 89 5.42 -5.59 5.43
N ASP A 90 5.79 -4.72 4.49
CA ASP A 90 6.51 -5.11 3.29
C ASP A 90 7.67 -4.15 2.98
N ARG A 91 8.66 -4.64 2.23
CA ARG A 91 9.86 -3.89 1.85
C ARG A 91 9.99 -3.85 0.33
N GLY A 92 10.67 -2.82 -0.19
CA GLY A 92 11.05 -2.80 -1.61
C GLY A 92 10.10 -2.01 -2.50
N TRP A 93 9.33 -1.08 -1.92
CA TRP A 93 8.44 -0.16 -2.64
C TRP A 93 9.16 1.01 -3.31
N GLY A 94 10.50 1.04 -3.31
CA GLY A 94 11.31 2.12 -3.88
C GLY A 94 12.16 2.84 -2.85
N ASN A 95 12.89 3.86 -3.29
CA ASN A 95 13.78 4.62 -2.43
C ASN A 95 13.00 5.71 -1.68
N ILE A 96 13.31 5.96 -0.40
CA ILE A 96 12.64 7.02 0.38
C ILE A 96 12.69 8.40 -0.30
N SER A 97 13.73 8.71 -1.08
CA SER A 97 13.83 10.00 -1.79
C SER A 97 12.79 10.21 -2.89
N GLU A 98 12.17 9.13 -3.36
CA GLU A 98 11.16 9.15 -4.44
C GLU A 98 9.75 9.41 -3.92
N PHE A 99 9.58 9.46 -2.60
CA PHE A 99 8.29 9.64 -1.96
C PHE A 99 8.08 11.08 -1.48
N ASP A 100 6.81 11.46 -1.40
CA ASP A 100 6.30 12.67 -0.80
C ASP A 100 5.06 12.35 0.05
N HIS A 101 4.61 13.27 0.90
CA HIS A 101 3.31 13.15 1.54
C HIS A 101 2.18 13.13 0.49
N ALA A 102 1.25 12.20 0.64
CA ALA A 102 0.09 12.10 -0.23
C ALA A 102 -0.89 13.27 0.00
N THR A 103 -1.55 13.72 -1.07
CA THR A 103 -2.69 14.64 -0.99
C THR A 103 -3.92 13.95 -0.39
N GLU A 104 -4.93 14.71 0.02
CA GLU A 104 -6.16 14.14 0.59
C GLU A 104 -6.90 13.24 -0.41
N GLU A 105 -6.88 13.58 -1.70
CA GLU A 105 -7.47 12.74 -2.75
C GLU A 105 -6.73 11.40 -2.90
N GLN A 106 -5.40 11.41 -2.79
CA GLN A 106 -4.57 10.21 -2.86
C GLN A 106 -4.76 9.32 -1.62
N LYS A 107 -4.89 9.93 -0.44
CA LYS A 107 -5.26 9.22 0.80
C LYS A 107 -6.61 8.54 0.66
N ALA A 108 -7.62 9.29 0.22
CA ALA A 108 -8.98 8.77 0.04
C ALA A 108 -9.00 7.57 -0.92
N MET A 109 -8.22 7.63 -2.00
CA MET A 109 -8.08 6.50 -2.92
C MET A 109 -7.49 5.26 -2.25
N LEU A 110 -6.40 5.41 -1.47
CA LEU A 110 -5.80 4.27 -0.78
C LEU A 110 -6.79 3.64 0.20
N PHE A 111 -7.51 4.44 0.99
CA PHE A 111 -8.50 3.93 1.94
C PHE A 111 -9.69 3.26 1.25
N ALA A 112 -10.16 3.80 0.12
CA ALA A 112 -11.20 3.14 -0.68
C ALA A 112 -10.74 1.76 -1.20
N GLU A 113 -9.48 1.62 -1.63
CA GLU A 113 -8.95 0.32 -2.06
C GLU A 113 -8.78 -0.64 -0.87
N ILE A 114 -8.31 -0.17 0.30
CA ILE A 114 -8.25 -0.96 1.54
C ILE A 114 -9.64 -1.51 1.89
N GLU A 115 -10.67 -0.67 1.87
CA GLU A 115 -12.05 -1.08 2.15
C GLU A 115 -12.59 -2.07 1.12
N LYS A 116 -12.36 -1.81 -0.18
CA LYS A 116 -12.75 -2.70 -1.28
C LYS A 116 -12.11 -4.09 -1.16
N ARG A 117 -10.86 -4.15 -0.67
CA ARG A 117 -10.14 -5.41 -0.39
C ARG A 117 -10.63 -6.09 0.90
N GLY A 118 -11.56 -5.48 1.63
CA GLY A 118 -12.16 -6.03 2.84
C GLY A 118 -11.32 -5.80 4.09
N TYR A 119 -10.56 -4.71 4.14
CA TYR A 119 -9.77 -4.31 5.30
C TYR A 119 -10.19 -2.94 5.83
N VAL A 120 -9.73 -2.62 7.03
CA VAL A 120 -9.88 -1.32 7.70
C VAL A 120 -8.53 -0.97 8.32
N TRP A 121 -8.09 0.27 8.13
CA TRP A 121 -6.86 0.78 8.75
C TRP A 121 -7.16 1.30 10.16
N ASP A 122 -6.47 0.77 11.16
CA ASP A 122 -6.47 1.28 12.53
C ASP A 122 -5.27 2.22 12.70
N ALA A 123 -5.53 3.53 12.70
CA ALA A 123 -4.50 4.55 12.80
C ALA A 123 -3.87 4.65 14.20
N GLU A 124 -4.57 4.22 15.25
CA GLU A 124 -4.06 4.26 16.63
C GLU A 124 -3.08 3.11 16.87
N LYS A 125 -3.41 1.92 16.36
CA LYS A 125 -2.56 0.73 16.51
C LYS A 125 -1.59 0.51 15.34
N LEU A 126 -1.68 1.32 14.29
CA LEU A 126 -0.89 1.22 13.06
C LEU A 126 -0.98 -0.18 12.43
N GLU A 127 -2.21 -0.70 12.30
CA GLU A 127 -2.44 -2.04 11.75
C GLU A 127 -3.60 -2.10 10.76
N LEU A 128 -3.44 -2.96 9.75
CA LEU A 128 -4.51 -3.31 8.84
C LEU A 128 -5.33 -4.45 9.45
N ARG A 129 -6.63 -4.25 9.64
CA ARG A 129 -7.54 -5.28 10.14
C ARG A 129 -8.44 -5.77 9.04
N LYS A 130 -8.69 -7.07 8.98
CA LYS A 130 -9.72 -7.61 8.10
C LYS A 130 -11.09 -7.16 8.60
N ARG A 131 -11.90 -6.60 7.69
CA ARG A 131 -13.29 -6.25 7.97
C ARG A 131 -14.02 -7.55 8.28
N ARG A 132 -14.46 -7.70 9.53
CA ARG A 132 -15.33 -8.80 9.91
C ARG A 132 -16.70 -8.55 9.31
N TRP A 133 -17.38 -9.62 8.93
CA TRP A 133 -18.77 -9.53 8.52
C TRP A 133 -19.61 -9.03 9.70
N ARG A 134 -20.50 -8.08 9.43
CA ARG A 134 -21.51 -7.60 10.37
C ARG A 134 -22.85 -7.61 9.63
N ALA A 135 -23.90 -8.05 10.30
CA ALA A 135 -25.24 -8.09 9.71
C ALA A 135 -25.76 -6.66 9.53
N GLU A 136 -26.68 -6.42 8.60
CA GLU A 136 -27.38 -5.14 8.53
C GLU A 136 -28.41 -5.03 9.66
N LYS A 137 -28.84 -3.80 10.00
CA LYS A 137 -29.84 -3.60 11.04
C LYS A 137 -31.17 -4.29 10.64
N GLY A 138 -31.66 -5.16 11.51
CA GLY A 138 -32.82 -6.01 11.29
C GLY A 138 -32.48 -7.40 10.74
N GLU A 139 -31.22 -7.66 10.35
CA GLU A 139 -30.77 -8.98 9.94
C GLU A 139 -30.31 -9.83 11.12
N MET A 140 -30.31 -11.15 10.91
CA MET A 140 -29.90 -12.11 11.92
C MET A 140 -28.39 -12.34 11.91
N TYR A 141 -27.82 -12.46 13.11
CA TYR A 141 -26.49 -13.01 13.35
C TYR A 141 -26.56 -14.09 14.43
N TRP A 142 -25.49 -14.84 14.59
CA TRP A 142 -25.37 -15.85 15.63
C TRP A 142 -24.29 -15.46 16.63
N HIS A 143 -24.47 -15.82 17.89
CA HIS A 143 -23.44 -15.73 18.90
C HIS A 143 -23.37 -17.04 19.68
N ALA A 144 -22.20 -17.39 20.19
CA ALA A 144 -22.01 -18.49 21.10
C ALA A 144 -22.29 -18.04 22.54
N GLU A 145 -22.83 -18.93 23.35
CA GLU A 145 -22.92 -18.75 24.79
C GLU A 145 -22.37 -20.00 25.46
N PHE A 146 -21.52 -19.79 26.47
CA PHE A 146 -20.92 -20.87 27.24
C PHE A 146 -21.81 -21.20 28.43
N GLY A 147 -22.48 -22.35 28.37
CA GLY A 147 -23.09 -22.96 29.56
C GLY A 147 -22.08 -23.78 30.35
N GLN A 148 -22.51 -24.33 31.49
CA GLN A 148 -21.63 -25.14 32.37
C GLN A 148 -21.01 -26.36 31.67
N ASP A 149 -21.74 -27.00 30.74
CA ASP A 149 -21.29 -28.23 30.06
C ASP A 149 -21.42 -28.21 28.53
N VAL A 150 -21.97 -27.13 27.94
CA VAL A 150 -22.23 -27.07 26.50
C VAL A 150 -22.12 -25.65 25.96
N THR A 151 -21.41 -25.49 24.84
CA THR A 151 -21.45 -24.27 24.03
C THR A 151 -22.63 -24.36 23.05
N ARG A 152 -23.52 -23.37 23.07
CA ARG A 152 -24.65 -23.29 22.13
C ARG A 152 -24.58 -22.01 21.32
N ALA A 153 -24.97 -22.10 20.04
CA ALA A 153 -25.14 -20.95 19.18
C ALA A 153 -26.59 -20.46 19.25
N PHE A 154 -26.78 -19.17 19.49
CA PHE A 154 -28.08 -18.52 19.56
C PHE A 154 -28.21 -17.48 18.45
N PRO A 155 -29.37 -17.41 17.78
CA PRO A 155 -29.65 -16.34 16.85
C PRO A 155 -29.95 -15.05 17.63
N SER A 156 -29.54 -13.92 17.06
CA SER A 156 -29.90 -12.57 17.50
C SER A 156 -30.15 -11.70 16.27
N VAL A 157 -30.80 -10.56 16.46
CA VAL A 157 -31.05 -9.59 15.39
C VAL A 157 -30.19 -8.37 15.66
N GLU A 158 -29.44 -7.93 14.66
CA GLU A 158 -28.66 -6.69 14.73
C GLU A 158 -29.61 -5.51 14.87
N MET A 159 -29.61 -4.87 16.03
CA MET A 159 -30.48 -3.73 16.30
C MET A 159 -29.68 -2.44 16.52
N GLY A 160 -28.36 -2.49 16.35
CA GLY A 160 -27.43 -1.41 16.68
C GLY A 160 -27.38 -1.15 18.18
N ARG A 161 -27.55 -2.19 19.01
CA ARG A 161 -27.51 -2.08 20.47
C ARG A 161 -26.10 -2.36 20.98
N GLU A 162 -25.81 -1.87 22.19
CA GLU A 162 -24.53 -2.11 22.87
C GLU A 162 -24.14 -3.59 22.94
N VAL A 163 -25.12 -4.50 23.09
CA VAL A 163 -24.88 -5.95 23.07
C VAL A 163 -24.41 -6.46 21.70
N ASP A 164 -24.90 -5.86 20.61
CA ASP A 164 -24.51 -6.20 19.25
C ASP A 164 -23.06 -5.75 19.00
N ASP A 165 -22.73 -4.53 19.43
CA ASP A 165 -21.36 -3.98 19.36
C ASP A 165 -20.38 -4.81 20.20
N PHE A 166 -20.73 -5.12 21.46
CA PHE A 166 -19.89 -5.93 22.34
C PHE A 166 -19.59 -7.31 21.74
N ARG A 167 -20.61 -8.00 21.21
CA ARG A 167 -20.46 -9.30 20.55
C ARG A 167 -19.65 -9.20 19.27
N TYR A 168 -19.87 -8.16 18.47
CA TYR A 168 -19.06 -7.92 17.28
C TYR A 168 -17.60 -7.72 17.67
N GLU A 169 -17.31 -6.81 18.60
CA GLU A 169 -15.97 -6.46 19.07
C GLU A 169 -15.21 -7.67 19.61
N ASN A 170 -15.81 -8.42 20.54
CA ASN A 170 -15.16 -9.59 21.15
C ASN A 170 -15.09 -10.83 20.24
N GLY A 171 -15.64 -10.76 19.02
CA GLY A 171 -15.60 -11.84 18.03
C GLY A 171 -16.67 -12.91 18.21
N ASN A 172 -17.61 -12.71 19.13
CA ASN A 172 -18.77 -13.57 19.34
C ASN A 172 -19.95 -13.20 18.43
N TYR A 173 -19.68 -12.97 17.15
CA TYR A 173 -20.64 -12.49 16.16
C TYR A 173 -20.39 -13.19 14.83
N TYR A 174 -21.31 -14.09 14.45
CA TYR A 174 -21.12 -15.02 13.33
C TYR A 174 -22.26 -14.90 12.31
N SER A 175 -21.93 -15.05 11.04
CA SER A 175 -22.93 -15.09 9.97
C SER A 175 -23.64 -16.44 9.90
N THR A 176 -24.87 -16.44 9.37
CA THR A 176 -25.66 -17.64 9.08
C THR A 176 -25.07 -18.48 7.94
N ARG A 177 -24.16 -17.93 7.13
CA ARG A 177 -23.63 -18.56 5.92
C ARG A 177 -22.14 -18.81 6.14
N GLY A 178 -21.80 -20.07 6.44
CA GLY A 178 -20.43 -20.53 6.62
C GLY A 178 -19.55 -20.13 5.43
N LYS A 179 -18.85 -19.00 5.57
CA LYS A 179 -17.61 -18.73 4.88
C LYS A 179 -16.53 -18.78 5.95
N PHE A 180 -16.13 -20.00 6.28
CA PHE A 180 -14.79 -20.25 6.79
C PHE A 180 -13.83 -19.67 5.75
N LEU A 181 -13.38 -18.44 5.96
CA LEU A 181 -12.16 -17.95 5.33
C LEU A 181 -11.04 -18.56 6.16
N GLY A 182 -10.47 -19.64 5.62
CA GLY A 182 -9.38 -20.38 6.23
C GLY A 182 -8.29 -19.46 6.77
N ILE A 183 -7.88 -19.77 7.99
CA ILE A 183 -6.66 -19.30 8.63
C ILE A 183 -5.47 -19.95 7.95
#